data_AF-F3GCH7-F1
#
_entry.id   AF-F3GCH7-F1
#
_cell.length_a   1.000
_cell.length_b   1.000
_cell.length_c   1.000
_cell.angle_alpha   90.00
_cell.angle_beta   90.00
_cell.angle_gamma   90.00
#
_symmetry.space_group_name_H-M   'P 1'
#
loop_
_entity.id
_entity.type
_entity.pdbx_description
1 polymer ?
#
loop_
_entity_poly.entity_id
_entity_poly.type
_entity_poly.pdbx_seq_one_letter_code
_entity_poly.pdbx_strand_id
1 'polypeptide(L)' 'KRIDAYRITPDGTLAFSDTHFSLDRNNKPIEQFIRYQIRSNGTATFSMTTLNVPGYQQVGSPVSYECGVGKGLSFFAG' A
#
# COMPACT_ATOMS: atom_id res chain seq x y z
N LYS A 1 -9.03 -0.35 -5.04
CA LYS A 1 -8.67 1.09 -5.14
C LYS A 1 -8.28 1.37 -6.58
N ARG A 2 -8.73 2.49 -7.17
CA ARG A 2 -8.27 2.91 -8.52
C ARG A 2 -6.81 3.31 -8.44
N ILE A 3 -6.00 2.88 -9.41
CA ILE A 3 -4.59 3.21 -9.49
C ILE A 3 -4.48 4.46 -10.37
N ASP A 4 -4.29 5.61 -9.74
CA ASP A 4 -4.20 6.88 -10.47
C ASP A 4 -2.79 7.15 -11.00
N ALA A 5 -1.76 6.76 -10.23
CA ALA A 5 -0.36 6.87 -10.61
C ALA A 5 0.39 5.57 -10.28
N TYR A 6 1.26 5.16 -11.19
CA TYR A 6 2.10 3.97 -11.03
C TYR A 6 3.43 4.15 -11.74
N ARG A 7 4.40 3.30 -11.37
CA ARG A 7 5.69 3.16 -12.04
C ARG A 7 5.91 1.70 -12.40
N ILE A 8 6.35 1.45 -13.63
CA ILE A 8 6.90 0.14 -14.02
C ILE A 8 8.42 0.29 -14.02
N THR A 9 9.12 -0.52 -13.24
CA THR A 9 10.59 -0.53 -13.20
C THR A 9 11.17 -1.41 -14.31
N PRO A 10 12.48 -1.30 -14.64
CA PRO A 10 13.10 -2.03 -15.75
C PRO A 10 13.02 -3.56 -15.63
N ASP A 11 12.92 -4.11 -14.42
CA ASP A 11 12.71 -5.53 -14.12
C ASP A 11 11.25 -5.99 -14.29
N GLY A 12 10.36 -5.09 -14.73
CA GLY A 12 8.94 -5.37 -14.94
C GLY A 12 8.10 -5.29 -13.67
N THR A 13 8.64 -4.79 -12.55
CA THR A 13 7.84 -4.63 -11.32
C THR A 13 6.90 -3.43 -11.45
N LEU A 14 5.60 -3.67 -11.28
CA LEU A 14 4.58 -2.62 -11.13
C LEU A 14 4.58 -2.13 -9.69
N ALA A 15 4.83 -0.85 -9.48
CA ALA A 15 4.79 -0.21 -8.17
C ALA A 15 3.80 0.96 -8.15
N PHE A 16 2.98 1.02 -7.11
CA PHE A 16 2.08 2.15 -6.85
C PHE A 16 1.86 2.30 -5.35
N SER A 17 1.28 3.43 -4.96
CA SER A 17 0.95 3.72 -3.56
C SER A 17 -0.45 4.31 -3.44
N ASP A 18 -1.03 4.17 -2.27
CA ASP A 18 -2.25 4.85 -1.87
C ASP A 18 -2.05 5.48 -0.49
N THR A 19 -2.76 6.57 -0.22
CA THR A 19 -2.88 7.13 1.12
C THR A 19 -4.31 7.04 1.58
N HIS A 20 -4.50 6.65 2.84
CA HIS A 20 -5.81 6.60 3.47
C HIS A 20 -5.79 7.37 4.78
N PHE A 21 -6.45 8.51 4.81
CA PHE A 21 -6.67 9.27 6.03
C PHE A 21 -7.86 8.70 6.80
N SER A 22 -7.70 8.51 8.10
CA SER A 22 -8.76 8.01 8.98
C SER A 22 -8.50 8.39 10.44
N LEU A 23 -9.35 7.94 11.35
CA LEU A 23 -9.15 8.03 12.79
C LEU A 23 -8.71 6.67 13.33
N ASP A 24 -7.78 6.69 14.29
CA ASP A 24 -7.42 5.50 15.06
C ASP A 24 -8.50 5.13 16.09
N ARG A 25 -8.26 4.06 16.86
CA ARG A 25 -9.20 3.58 17.90
C ARG A 25 -9.44 4.58 19.04
N ASN A 26 -8.59 5.59 19.17
CA ASN A 26 -8.68 6.64 20.18
C ASN A 26 -9.18 7.98 19.58
N ASN A 27 -9.74 7.95 18.37
CA ASN A 27 -10.19 9.13 17.61
C ASN A 27 -9.08 10.12 17.27
N LYS A 28 -7.82 9.68 17.16
CA LYS A 28 -6.72 10.53 16.69
C LYS A 28 -6.54 10.42 15.18
N PRO A 29 -6.30 11.54 14.47
CA PRO A 29 -6.09 11.51 13.03
C PRO A 29 -4.79 10.78 12.67
N ILE A 30 -4.90 9.88 11.70
CA ILE A 30 -3.81 9.10 11.16
C ILE A 30 -3.87 9.09 9.63
N GLU A 31 -2.71 8.94 9.02
CA GLU A 31 -2.56 8.69 7.60
C GLU A 31 -1.86 7.35 7.38
N GLN A 32 -2.51 6.46 6.63
CA GLN A 32 -1.94 5.16 6.26
C GLN A 32 -1.31 5.29 4.88
N PHE A 33 0.01 5.18 4.83
CA PHE A 33 0.76 5.17 3.58
C PHE A 33 0.97 3.73 3.13
N ILE A 34 0.31 3.36 2.03
CA ILE A 34 0.24 2.00 1.53
C ILE A 34 1.06 1.89 0.25
N ARG A 35 1.90 0.86 0.14
CA ARG A 35 2.75 0.60 -1.03
C ARG A 35 2.49 -0.80 -1.56
N TYR A 36 2.40 -0.89 -2.87
CA TYR A 36 2.22 -2.12 -3.62
C TYR A 36 3.40 -2.31 -4.57
N GLN A 37 3.94 -3.51 -4.59
CA GLN A 37 4.96 -3.95 -5.55
C GLN A 37 4.55 -5.30 -6.13
N ILE A 38 4.33 -5.37 -7.43
CA ILE A 38 3.91 -6.57 -8.13
C ILE A 38 5.00 -6.93 -9.12
N ARG A 39 5.69 -8.02 -8.83
CA ARG A 39 6.75 -8.56 -9.68
C ARG A 39 6.13 -9.23 -10.91
N SER A 40 6.90 -9.30 -11.99
CA SER A 40 6.50 -9.94 -13.25
C SER A 40 6.19 -11.44 -13.12
N ASN A 41 6.71 -12.10 -12.08
CA ASN A 41 6.39 -13.49 -11.74
C ASN A 41 5.05 -13.67 -11.01
N GLY A 42 4.29 -12.59 -10.77
CA GLY A 42 3.00 -12.62 -10.09
C GLY A 42 3.07 -12.56 -8.56
N THR A 43 4.24 -12.47 -7.94
CA THR A 43 4.38 -12.17 -6.51
C THR A 43 4.06 -10.70 -6.26
N ALA A 44 3.18 -10.43 -5.31
CA ALA A 44 2.80 -9.09 -4.89
C ALA A 44 3.15 -8.87 -3.41
N THR A 45 3.82 -7.77 -3.11
CA THR A 45 4.08 -7.31 -1.75
C THR A 45 3.26 -6.07 -1.47
N PHE A 46 2.49 -6.13 -0.38
CA PHE A 46 1.80 -5.01 0.23
C PHE A 46 2.56 -4.58 1.47
N SER A 47 2.77 -3.27 1.65
CA SER A 47 3.26 -2.73 2.92
C SER A 47 2.50 -1.48 3.32
N MET A 48 2.32 -1.28 4.63
CA MET A 48 1.61 -0.15 5.19
C MET A 48 2.40 0.45 6.34
N THR A 49 2.55 1.76 6.32
CA THR A 49 3.07 2.57 7.41
C THR A 49 1.95 3.49 7.89
N THR A 50 1.60 3.42 9.18
CA THR A 50 0.65 4.36 9.78
C THR A 50 1.42 5.54 10.38
N LEU A 51 1.02 6.75 10.04
CA LEU A 51 1.60 8.00 10.51
C LEU A 51 0.56 8.76 11.35
N ASN A 52 0.97 9.41 12.44
CA ASN A 52 0.10 10.36 13.14
C ASN A 52 -0.01 11.67 12.35
N VAL A 53 -1.05 12.45 12.63
CA VAL A 53 -1.23 13.79 12.05
C VAL A 53 -1.33 14.81 13.20
N PRO A 54 -0.71 16.01 13.08
CA PRO A 54 0.03 16.52 11.93
C PRO A 54 1.52 16.18 11.92
N GLY A 55 2.01 15.39 12.89
CA GLY A 55 3.44 15.17 13.08
C GLY A 55 4.11 14.21 12.08
N TYR A 56 3.34 13.38 11.39
CA TYR A 56 3.81 12.36 10.45
C TYR A 56 4.86 11.40 11.02
N GLN A 57 4.86 11.19 12.34
CA GLN A 57 5.64 10.15 12.99
C GLN A 57 4.91 8.81 12.87
N GLN A 58 5.68 7.74 12.67
CA GLN A 58 5.14 6.40 12.60
C GLN A 58 4.47 6.00 13.92
N VAL A 59 3.28 5.41 13.81
CA VAL A 59 2.53 4.84 14.93
C VAL A 59 2.45 3.33 14.78
N GLY A 60 2.92 2.62 15.80
CA GLY A 60 2.98 1.16 15.80
C GLY A 60 4.01 0.59 14.84
N SER A 61 3.90 -0.71 14.58
CA SER A 61 4.80 -1.41 13.66
C SER A 61 4.28 -1.33 12.22
N PRO A 62 5.16 -1.18 11.22
CA PRO A 62 4.75 -1.32 9.82
C PRO A 62 4.24 -2.72 9.57
N VAL A 63 3.23 -2.84 8.71
CA VAL A 63 2.70 -4.14 8.28
C VAL A 63 3.23 -4.43 6.89
N SER A 64 3.63 -5.68 6.64
CA SER A 64 3.99 -6.16 5.32
C SER A 64 3.37 -7.54 5.09
N TYR A 65 2.82 -7.76 3.91
CA TYR A 65 2.21 -9.01 3.51
C TYR A 65 2.58 -9.35 2.07
N GLU A 66 2.99 -10.60 1.84
CA GLU A 66 3.24 -11.13 0.51
C GLU A 66 2.09 -12.03 0.09
N CYS A 67 1.65 -11.86 -1.15
CA CYS A 67 0.56 -12.63 -1.75
C CYS A 67 0.82 -12.86 -3.24
N GLY A 68 -0.02 -13.68 -3.88
CA GLY A 68 0.00 -13.87 -5.33
C GLY A 68 -1.09 -13.02 -6.01
N VAL A 69 -0.83 -12.58 -7.24
CA VAL A 69 -1.92 -12.08 -8.10
C VAL A 69 -2.94 -13.21 -8.33
N GLY A 70 -4.22 -12.91 -8.14
CA GLY A 70 -5.32 -13.89 -8.10
C GLY A 70 -5.44 -14.65 -6.77
N LYS A 71 -4.53 -14.45 -5.82
CA LYS A 71 -4.49 -15.10 -4.49
C LYS A 71 -4.18 -14.07 -3.39
N GLY A 72 -5.10 -13.15 -3.17
CA GLY A 72 -5.01 -12.08 -2.17
C GLY A 72 -5.00 -10.67 -2.76
N LEU A 73 -4.57 -10.53 -4.02
CA LEU A 73 -4.67 -9.29 -4.80
C LEU A 73 -5.28 -9.60 -6.17
N SER A 74 -6.21 -8.78 -6.65
CA SER A 74 -6.81 -8.91 -7.98
C SER A 74 -6.86 -7.57 -8.68
N PHE A 75 -6.65 -7.58 -9.99
CA PHE A 75 -6.72 -6.42 -10.86
C PHE A 75 -7.94 -6.54 -11.77
N PHE A 76 -8.61 -5.41 -12.00
CA PHE A 76 -9.75 -5.31 -12.88
C PHE A 76 -9.53 -4.10 -13.79
N ALA A 77 -9.79 -4.27 -15.09
CA ALA A 77 -9.89 -3.16 -16.04
C ALA A 77 -11.35 -2.70 -16.08
N GLY A 78 -11.56 -1.38 -16.12
CA GLY A 78 -12.88 -0.75 -16.17
C GLY A 78 -12.85 0.51 -17.00
#